data_AF-K7FXD8-F1
#
_entry.id   AF-K7FXD8-F1
#
_cell.length_a   1.000
_cell.length_b   1.000
_cell.length_c   1.000
_cell.angle_alpha   90.00
_cell.angle_beta   90.00
_cell.angle_gamma   90.00
#
_symmetry.space_group_name_H-M   'P 1'
#
loop_
_entity.id
_entity.type
_entity.pdbx_description
1 polymer ?
#
loop_
_entity_poly.entity_id
_entity_poly.type
_entity_poly.pdbx_seq_one_letter_code
_entity_poly.pdbx_strand_id
1 'polypeptide(L)'
;MRSFLETPQPAKALALLFHGWSGTGKNFVARMIADHLYRDGLKSECVKVFISLFHFPHPKYVDLYQGQLKKQIRETVQLCKQSLFIFDEAEKLHSGLLDAIKPCVDPHTSISEVDYRRSIFLFLSNIGGNTLNQVALDFWRAGRTREEITMESLERHLRMELREATDSGFAHSHLLQENLIDFFVPFLPLEYHHVKLCVRDAFLARSLPYTEDMLEEVVRMMVFIPKEEKLFSAQGCKSVSHRINYFLP
;
A
#
# COMPACT_ATOMS: atom_id res chain seq x y z
N MET A 1 -12.96 7.99 -0.83
CA MET A 1 -12.07 9.18 -0.76
C MET A 1 -12.77 10.46 -1.17
N ARG A 2 -13.38 10.59 -2.37
CA ARG A 2 -14.11 11.81 -2.79
C ARG A 2 -15.12 12.30 -1.76
N SER A 3 -16.04 11.43 -1.34
CA SER A 3 -17.04 11.77 -0.31
C SER A 3 -16.42 12.28 1.00
N PHE A 4 -15.28 11.71 1.44
CA PHE A 4 -14.55 12.19 2.61
C PHE A 4 -14.01 13.62 2.41
N LEU A 5 -13.42 13.90 1.25
CA LEU A 5 -12.85 15.22 0.92
C LEU A 5 -13.93 16.31 0.78
N GLU A 6 -15.10 15.94 0.26
CA GLU A 6 -16.26 16.83 0.08
C GLU A 6 -17.01 17.08 1.39
N THR A 7 -16.88 16.19 2.38
CA THR A 7 -17.49 16.36 3.70
C THR A 7 -16.80 17.50 4.45
N PRO A 8 -17.49 18.61 4.78
CA PRO A 8 -16.84 19.77 5.41
C PRO A 8 -16.23 19.45 6.78
N GLN A 9 -16.89 18.59 7.56
CA GLN A 9 -16.48 18.17 8.89
C GLN A 9 -16.61 16.64 9.01
N PRO A 10 -15.59 15.87 8.59
CA PRO A 10 -15.57 14.43 8.79
C PRO A 10 -15.63 14.08 10.28
N ALA A 11 -16.21 12.94 10.64
CA ALA A 11 -16.31 12.50 12.03
C ALA A 11 -14.95 12.04 12.60
N LYS A 12 -14.06 11.50 11.75
CA LYS A 12 -12.71 11.05 12.08
C LYS A 12 -11.80 11.15 10.86
N ALA A 13 -10.49 10.99 11.07
CA ALA A 13 -9.51 10.88 9.99
C ALA A 13 -9.81 9.65 9.10
N LEU A 14 -9.47 9.73 7.82
CA LEU A 14 -9.61 8.61 6.89
C LEU A 14 -8.39 7.69 7.01
N ALA A 15 -8.59 6.43 7.39
CA ALA A 15 -7.54 5.42 7.45
C ALA A 15 -7.76 4.32 6.40
N LEU A 16 -6.84 4.18 5.45
CA LEU A 16 -6.89 3.18 4.38
C LEU A 16 -5.72 2.20 4.52
N LEU A 17 -5.96 0.92 4.35
CA LEU A 17 -4.92 -0.11 4.26
C LEU A 17 -4.88 -0.67 2.83
N PHE A 18 -3.82 -0.36 2.10
CA PHE A 18 -3.53 -0.98 0.81
C PHE A 18 -2.71 -2.23 1.06
N HIS A 19 -3.26 -3.39 0.75
CA HIS A 19 -2.62 -4.66 1.07
C HIS A 19 -2.58 -5.60 -0.14
N GLY A 20 -1.59 -6.49 -0.19
CA GLY A 20 -1.45 -7.47 -1.27
C GLY A 20 -0.03 -7.68 -1.74
N TRP A 21 0.17 -8.35 -2.87
CA TRP A 21 1.49 -8.79 -3.30
C TRP A 21 2.46 -7.64 -3.60
N SER A 22 3.77 -7.94 -3.61
CA SER A 22 4.79 -6.96 -3.97
C SER A 22 4.72 -6.60 -5.46
N GLY A 23 4.91 -5.31 -5.78
CA GLY A 23 4.96 -4.83 -7.17
C GLY A 23 3.63 -4.76 -7.92
N THR A 24 2.50 -4.87 -7.22
CA THR A 24 1.14 -4.78 -7.78
C THR A 24 0.57 -3.36 -7.85
N GLY A 25 1.31 -2.34 -7.38
CA GLY A 25 0.96 -0.93 -7.57
C GLY A 25 0.54 -0.16 -6.32
N LYS A 26 0.63 -0.72 -5.11
CA LYS A 26 0.29 0.01 -3.85
C LYS A 26 0.94 1.40 -3.75
N ASN A 27 2.26 1.45 -3.87
CA ASN A 27 3.04 2.69 -3.86
C ASN A 27 2.74 3.60 -5.06
N PHE A 28 2.41 3.02 -6.22
CA PHE A 28 2.03 3.77 -7.42
C PHE A 28 0.70 4.50 -7.20
N VAL A 29 -0.33 3.80 -6.70
CA VAL A 29 -1.63 4.40 -6.38
C VAL A 29 -1.51 5.44 -5.26
N ALA A 30 -0.71 5.17 -4.23
CA ALA A 30 -0.45 6.14 -3.17
C ALA A 30 0.17 7.45 -3.71
N ARG A 31 1.11 7.34 -4.66
CA ARG A 31 1.67 8.50 -5.38
C ARG A 31 0.62 9.22 -6.21
N MET A 32 -0.23 8.50 -6.96
CA MET A 32 -1.31 9.15 -7.71
C MET A 32 -2.27 9.92 -6.80
N ILE A 33 -2.58 9.39 -5.61
CA ILE A 33 -3.38 10.10 -4.61
C ILE A 33 -2.69 11.39 -4.19
N ALA A 34 -1.39 11.34 -3.86
CA ALA A 34 -0.64 12.52 -3.48
C ALA A 34 -0.58 13.56 -4.61
N ASP A 35 -0.27 13.14 -5.83
CA ASP A 35 -0.16 14.01 -7.02
C ASP A 35 -1.52 14.65 -7.38
N HIS A 36 -2.63 13.98 -7.07
CA HIS A 36 -3.97 14.53 -7.30
C HIS A 36 -4.41 15.50 -6.20
N LEU A 37 -4.00 15.27 -4.95
CA LEU A 37 -4.39 16.10 -3.81
C LEU A 37 -3.49 17.32 -3.61
N TYR A 38 -2.23 17.24 -4.01
CA TYR A 38 -1.21 18.25 -3.74
C TYR A 38 -0.42 18.57 -5.01
N ARG A 39 -0.23 19.86 -5.28
CA ARG A 39 0.50 20.34 -6.48
C ARG A 39 1.90 19.74 -6.61
N ASP A 40 2.61 19.61 -5.48
CA ASP A 40 3.96 19.06 -5.44
C ASP A 40 3.99 17.55 -5.14
N GLY A 41 2.82 16.90 -5.14
CA GLY A 41 2.67 15.47 -4.87
C GLY A 41 3.33 15.06 -3.56
N LEU A 42 4.16 14.01 -3.62
CA LEU A 42 4.92 13.51 -2.47
C LEU A 42 5.92 14.51 -1.87
N LYS A 43 6.28 15.59 -2.58
CA LYS A 43 7.20 16.62 -2.08
C LYS A 43 6.49 17.72 -1.30
N SER A 44 5.16 17.73 -1.28
CA SER A 44 4.39 18.73 -0.52
C SER A 44 4.70 18.64 0.97
N GLU A 45 4.76 19.78 1.66
CA GLU A 45 4.95 19.83 3.11
C GLU A 45 3.81 19.15 3.89
N CYS A 46 2.63 19.06 3.27
CA CYS A 46 1.44 18.40 3.82
C CYS A 46 1.44 16.87 3.65
N VAL A 47 2.43 16.32 2.94
CA VAL A 47 2.59 14.89 2.72
C VAL A 47 3.81 14.40 3.47
N LYS A 48 3.66 13.36 4.30
CA LYS A 48 4.77 12.68 4.96
C LYS A 48 4.77 11.20 4.62
N VAL A 49 5.91 10.71 4.17
CA VAL A 49 6.12 9.31 3.81
C VAL A 49 7.08 8.68 4.81
N PHE A 50 6.61 7.63 5.48
CA PHE A 50 7.35 6.85 6.45
C PHE A 50 7.54 5.43 5.92
N ILE A 51 8.75 5.13 5.46
CA ILE A 51 9.19 3.76 5.15
C ILE A 51 9.70 3.11 6.44
N SER A 52 9.07 2.04 6.90
CA SER A 52 9.29 1.43 8.23
C SER A 52 10.76 1.16 8.56
N LEU A 53 11.43 0.32 7.78
CA LEU A 53 12.81 -0.09 8.05
C LEU A 53 13.86 0.99 7.76
N PHE A 54 13.48 2.05 7.05
CA PHE A 54 14.39 3.15 6.74
C PHE A 54 14.36 4.21 7.84
N HIS A 55 13.16 4.62 8.28
CA HIS A 55 13.00 5.64 9.31
C HIS A 55 13.07 5.08 10.73
N PHE A 56 12.69 3.81 10.92
CA PHE A 56 12.61 3.16 12.23
C PHE A 56 13.38 1.81 12.24
N PRO A 57 14.69 1.80 11.91
CA PRO A 57 15.45 0.58 11.66
C PRO A 57 15.69 -0.29 12.91
N HIS A 58 15.68 0.31 14.11
CA HIS A 58 16.21 -0.32 15.32
C HIS A 58 15.16 -0.38 16.45
N PRO A 59 14.73 -1.59 16.87
CA PRO A 59 13.74 -1.75 17.94
C PRO A 59 14.13 -1.11 19.27
N LYS A 60 15.44 -0.97 19.55
CA LYS A 60 15.96 -0.34 20.77
C LYS A 60 15.55 1.14 20.93
N TYR A 61 15.23 1.83 19.84
CA TYR A 61 14.92 3.26 19.85
C TYR A 61 13.44 3.55 19.61
N VAL A 62 12.55 2.56 19.77
CA VAL A 62 11.11 2.70 19.54
C VAL A 62 10.51 3.88 20.31
N ASP A 63 10.87 4.09 21.59
CA ASP A 63 10.33 5.20 22.38
C ASP A 63 10.73 6.57 21.81
N LEU A 64 11.98 6.70 21.35
CA LEU A 64 12.46 7.91 20.67
C LEU A 64 11.67 8.13 19.36
N TYR A 65 11.51 7.07 18.57
CA TYR A 65 10.79 7.12 17.30
C TYR A 65 9.31 7.47 17.50
N GLN A 66 8.65 6.97 18.55
CA GLN A 66 7.28 7.36 18.90
C GLN A 66 7.17 8.86 19.15
N GLY A 67 8.11 9.43 19.93
CA GLY A 67 8.14 10.87 20.20
C GLY A 67 8.33 11.70 18.93
N GLN A 68 9.25 11.28 18.06
CA GLN A 68 9.50 11.93 16.77
C GLN A 68 8.29 11.84 15.83
N LEU A 69 7.68 10.66 15.74
CA LEU A 69 6.51 10.42 14.89
C LEU A 69 5.31 11.27 15.34
N LYS A 70 4.97 11.26 16.64
CA LYS A 70 3.91 12.09 17.22
C LYS A 70 4.13 13.56 16.94
N LYS A 71 5.38 14.03 17.13
CA LYS A 71 5.75 15.42 16.85
C LYS A 71 5.54 15.78 15.38
N GLN A 72 6.05 14.98 14.45
CA GLN A 72 5.93 15.25 13.02
C GLN A 72 4.48 15.21 12.51
N ILE A 73 3.66 14.27 12.98
CA ILE A 73 2.23 14.21 12.65
C ILE A 73 1.54 15.49 13.12
N ARG A 74 1.74 15.85 14.39
CA ARG A 74 1.14 17.05 15.00
C ARG A 74 1.52 18.33 14.26
N GLU A 75 2.81 18.54 14.00
CA GLU A 75 3.30 19.73 13.29
C GLU A 75 2.75 19.81 11.86
N THR A 76 2.66 18.68 11.16
CA THR A 76 2.11 18.64 9.80
C THR A 76 0.62 18.97 9.78
N VAL A 77 -0.16 18.48 10.75
CA VAL A 77 -1.61 18.75 10.84
C VAL A 77 -1.88 20.21 11.24
N GLN A 78 -1.04 20.78 12.11
CA GLN A 78 -1.12 22.21 12.45
C GLN A 78 -0.83 23.11 11.25
N LEU A 79 0.10 22.71 10.38
CA LEU A 79 0.42 23.43 9.16
C LEU A 79 -0.64 23.25 8.07
N CYS A 80 -1.18 22.03 7.93
CA CYS A 80 -2.02 21.63 6.82
C CYS A 80 -3.37 21.08 7.29
N LYS A 81 -4.45 21.78 6.95
CA LYS A 81 -5.83 21.32 7.21
C LYS A 81 -6.15 19.96 6.59
N GLN A 82 -5.52 19.62 5.47
CA GLN A 82 -5.67 18.34 4.78
C GLN A 82 -4.28 17.74 4.65
N SER A 83 -3.87 16.94 5.64
CA SER A 83 -2.58 16.26 5.66
C SER A 83 -2.70 14.82 5.15
N LEU A 84 -1.61 14.30 4.57
CA LEU A 84 -1.52 12.93 4.08
C LEU A 84 -0.29 12.25 4.67
N PHE A 85 -0.51 11.17 5.41
CA PHE A 85 0.54 10.34 5.99
C PHE A 85 0.54 8.98 5.31
N ILE A 86 1.68 8.60 4.73
CA ILE A 86 1.87 7.33 4.05
C ILE A 86 2.86 6.50 4.84
N PHE A 87 2.45 5.33 5.31
CA PHE A 87 3.28 4.35 6.01
C PHE A 87 3.55 3.18 5.07
N ASP A 88 4.73 3.15 4.47
CA ASP A 88 5.16 2.08 3.55
C ASP A 88 5.86 0.95 4.32
N GLU A 89 5.63 -0.28 3.87
CA GLU A 89 5.97 -1.52 4.60
C GLU A 89 5.38 -1.52 6.02
N ALA A 90 4.11 -1.16 6.15
CA ALA A 90 3.44 -1.01 7.43
C ALA A 90 3.43 -2.31 8.27
N GLU A 91 3.49 -3.50 7.64
CA GLU A 91 3.62 -4.78 8.33
C GLU A 91 4.88 -4.89 9.19
N LYS A 92 5.90 -4.08 8.89
CA LYS A 92 7.19 -4.05 9.58
C LYS A 92 7.27 -2.94 10.63
N LEU A 93 6.22 -2.12 10.80
CA LEU A 93 6.18 -1.13 11.88
C LEU A 93 6.09 -1.86 13.22
N HIS A 94 6.89 -1.39 14.17
CA HIS A 94 6.80 -1.84 15.54
C HIS A 94 5.44 -1.43 16.16
N SER A 95 4.83 -2.29 16.96
CA SER A 95 3.51 -2.06 17.58
C SER A 95 3.42 -0.72 18.32
N GLY A 96 4.42 -0.38 19.13
CA GLY A 96 4.48 0.92 19.81
C GLY A 96 4.43 2.15 18.89
N LEU A 97 4.88 2.05 17.62
CA LEU A 97 4.70 3.14 16.64
C LEU A 97 3.27 3.21 16.11
N LEU A 98 2.60 2.08 15.98
CA LEU A 98 1.18 2.02 15.61
C LEU A 98 0.31 2.57 16.73
N ASP A 99 0.65 2.25 17.99
CA ASP A 99 0.01 2.82 19.19
C ASP A 99 0.21 4.33 19.27
N ALA A 100 1.34 4.85 18.76
CA ALA A 100 1.58 6.29 18.67
C ALA A 100 0.70 6.98 17.62
N ILE A 101 0.26 6.26 16.57
CA ILE A 101 -0.62 6.78 15.52
C ILE A 101 -2.09 6.67 15.93
N LYS A 102 -2.46 5.64 16.70
CA LYS A 102 -3.83 5.33 17.12
C LYS A 102 -4.67 6.55 17.55
N PRO A 103 -4.19 7.46 18.42
CA PRO A 103 -4.98 8.63 18.83
C PRO A 103 -5.31 9.62 17.69
N CYS A 104 -4.64 9.52 16.55
CA CYS A 104 -4.87 10.39 15.40
C CYS A 104 -5.99 9.87 14.49
N VAL A 105 -6.31 8.58 14.57
CA VAL A 105 -7.32 7.91 13.73
C VAL A 105 -8.55 7.46 14.52
N ASP A 106 -8.45 7.37 15.84
CA ASP A 106 -9.54 7.00 16.73
C ASP A 106 -10.47 8.21 17.00
N PRO A 107 -11.78 8.13 16.68
CA PRO A 107 -12.75 9.20 16.97
C PRO A 107 -12.96 9.44 18.47
N HIS A 108 -12.64 8.47 19.32
CA HIS A 108 -12.93 8.53 20.76
C HIS A 108 -11.80 9.14 21.59
N THR A 109 -10.62 9.33 21.00
CA THR A 109 -9.50 9.98 21.68
C THR A 109 -9.61 11.50 21.59
N SER A 110 -10.22 12.12 22.59
CA SER A 110 -10.32 13.59 22.77
C SER A 110 -9.05 14.22 23.37
N ILE A 111 -7.88 13.63 23.14
CA ILE A 111 -6.69 13.89 23.97
C ILE A 111 -5.86 15.09 23.44
N SER A 112 -6.15 15.64 22.26
CA SER A 112 -5.27 16.66 21.66
C SER A 112 -6.00 17.93 21.22
N GLU A 113 -5.35 19.09 21.42
CA GLU A 113 -5.75 20.40 20.88
C GLU A 113 -5.78 20.43 19.33
N VAL A 114 -5.31 19.37 18.66
CA VAL A 114 -5.15 19.29 17.21
C VAL A 114 -6.27 18.44 16.59
N ASP A 115 -6.92 19.01 15.58
CA ASP A 115 -8.00 18.35 14.83
C ASP A 115 -7.44 17.48 13.69
N TYR A 116 -7.38 16.17 13.93
CA TYR A 116 -6.92 15.21 12.92
C TYR A 116 -8.00 14.80 11.92
N ARG A 117 -9.27 15.21 12.07
CA ARG A 117 -10.41 14.61 11.34
C ARG A 117 -10.33 14.76 9.83
N ARG A 118 -9.60 15.75 9.34
CA ARG A 118 -9.35 15.95 7.90
C ARG A 118 -8.09 15.25 7.39
N SER A 119 -7.32 14.58 8.24
CA SER A 119 -6.10 13.88 7.83
C SER A 119 -6.43 12.57 7.11
N ILE A 120 -5.54 12.16 6.21
CA ILE A 120 -5.60 10.86 5.53
C ILE A 120 -4.37 10.05 5.95
N PHE A 121 -4.60 8.84 6.42
CA PHE A 121 -3.58 7.86 6.79
C PHE A 121 -3.65 6.69 5.80
N LEU A 122 -2.58 6.50 5.02
CA LEU A 122 -2.44 5.39 4.09
C LEU A 122 -1.40 4.41 4.64
N PHE A 123 -1.81 3.19 4.93
CA PHE A 123 -0.90 2.10 5.30
C PHE A 123 -0.71 1.21 4.07
N LEU A 124 0.53 0.99 3.66
CA LEU A 124 0.86 0.12 2.53
C LEU A 124 1.54 -1.12 3.06
N SER A 125 0.95 -2.29 2.76
CA SER A 125 1.42 -3.54 3.34
C SER A 125 1.43 -4.71 2.38
N ASN A 126 2.32 -5.68 2.62
CA ASN A 126 2.29 -6.97 1.93
C ASN A 126 1.49 -8.05 2.67
N ILE A 127 0.89 -7.72 3.82
CA ILE A 127 0.01 -8.62 4.55
C ILE A 127 -1.16 -9.08 3.68
N GLY A 128 -1.62 -10.32 3.83
CA GLY A 128 -2.68 -10.85 2.99
C GLY A 128 -2.23 -11.21 1.57
N GLY A 129 -0.99 -10.90 1.17
CA GLY A 129 -0.52 -11.10 -0.21
C GLY A 129 -0.65 -12.55 -0.68
N ASN A 130 -0.22 -13.52 0.14
CA ASN A 130 -0.33 -14.95 -0.18
C ASN A 130 -1.80 -15.36 -0.34
N THR A 131 -2.65 -14.93 0.59
CA THR A 131 -4.08 -15.23 0.56
C THR A 131 -4.78 -14.65 -0.66
N LEU A 132 -4.50 -13.39 -1.01
CA LEU A 132 -5.04 -12.78 -2.23
C LEU A 132 -4.60 -13.55 -3.48
N ASN A 133 -3.34 -13.99 -3.53
CA ASN A 133 -2.83 -14.80 -4.63
C ASN A 133 -3.53 -16.16 -4.71
N GLN A 134 -3.80 -16.79 -3.56
CA GLN A 134 -4.49 -18.08 -3.50
C GLN A 134 -5.93 -17.94 -3.99
N VAL A 135 -6.67 -16.92 -3.54
CA VAL A 135 -8.04 -16.69 -4.02
C VAL A 135 -8.06 -16.43 -5.52
N ALA A 136 -7.13 -15.61 -6.04
CA ALA A 136 -7.02 -15.38 -7.48
C ALA A 136 -6.69 -16.66 -8.26
N LEU A 137 -5.83 -17.52 -7.72
CA LEU A 137 -5.50 -18.82 -8.31
C LEU A 137 -6.71 -19.77 -8.32
N ASP A 138 -7.49 -19.80 -7.24
CA ASP A 138 -8.65 -20.68 -7.13
C ASP A 138 -9.76 -20.28 -8.12
N PHE A 139 -9.97 -18.97 -8.32
CA PHE A 139 -10.88 -18.47 -9.36
C PHE A 139 -10.41 -18.89 -10.76
N TRP A 140 -9.12 -18.71 -11.04
CA TRP A 140 -8.55 -19.11 -12.32
C TRP A 140 -8.67 -20.63 -12.56
N ARG A 141 -8.39 -21.47 -11.55
CA ARG A 141 -8.54 -22.93 -11.63
C ARG A 141 -9.99 -23.37 -11.82
N ALA A 142 -10.94 -22.57 -11.33
CA ALA A 142 -12.38 -22.77 -11.56
C ALA A 142 -12.84 -22.24 -12.93
N GLY A 143 -11.95 -21.73 -13.78
CA GLY A 143 -12.28 -21.18 -15.10
C GLY A 143 -13.00 -19.83 -15.05
N ARG A 144 -12.91 -19.13 -13.92
CA ARG A 144 -13.56 -17.83 -13.68
C ARG A 144 -12.60 -16.69 -14.00
N THR A 145 -13.14 -15.53 -14.38
CA THR A 145 -12.29 -14.37 -14.64
C THR A 145 -11.85 -13.69 -13.34
N ARG A 146 -10.75 -12.96 -13.42
CA ARG A 146 -10.22 -12.15 -12.33
C ARG A 146 -11.23 -11.10 -11.85
N GLU A 147 -11.99 -10.51 -12.77
CA GLU A 147 -12.97 -9.45 -12.50
C GLU A 147 -14.18 -9.95 -11.71
N GLU A 148 -14.40 -11.27 -11.65
CA GLU A 148 -15.44 -11.87 -10.82
C GLU A 148 -15.08 -11.92 -9.32
N ILE A 149 -13.83 -11.63 -8.96
CA ILE A 149 -13.36 -11.65 -7.56
C ILE A 149 -13.99 -10.46 -6.81
N THR A 150 -14.92 -10.75 -5.92
CA THR A 150 -15.62 -9.73 -5.11
C THR A 150 -14.88 -9.45 -3.81
N MET A 151 -15.11 -8.26 -3.23
CA MET A 151 -14.53 -7.92 -1.92
C MET A 151 -14.93 -8.92 -0.83
N GLU A 152 -16.17 -9.42 -0.84
CA GLU A 152 -16.65 -10.45 0.09
C GLU A 152 -15.80 -11.73 0.04
N SER A 153 -15.39 -12.15 -1.15
CA SER A 153 -14.53 -13.34 -1.32
C SER A 153 -13.14 -13.17 -0.70
N LEU A 154 -12.66 -11.92 -0.62
CA LEU A 154 -11.34 -11.55 -0.09
C LEU A 154 -11.39 -11.29 1.42
N GLU A 155 -12.40 -10.56 1.90
CA GLU A 155 -12.53 -10.15 3.31
C GLU A 155 -12.52 -11.34 4.26
N ARG A 156 -13.23 -12.42 3.92
CA ARG A 156 -13.29 -13.62 4.78
C ARG A 156 -11.91 -14.19 5.03
N HIS A 157 -11.11 -14.38 3.98
CA HIS A 157 -9.78 -14.96 4.11
C HIS A 157 -8.78 -13.99 4.74
N LEU A 158 -8.86 -12.71 4.39
CA LEU A 158 -8.01 -11.67 4.99
C LEU A 158 -8.25 -11.56 6.50
N ARG A 159 -9.52 -11.56 6.95
CA ARG A 159 -9.85 -11.51 8.38
C ARG A 159 -9.34 -12.73 9.14
N MET A 160 -9.32 -13.92 8.52
CA MET A 160 -8.74 -15.12 9.13
C MET A 160 -7.22 -14.96 9.26
N GLU A 161 -6.52 -14.59 8.19
CA GLU A 161 -5.06 -14.39 8.24
C GLU A 161 -4.65 -13.31 9.25
N LEU A 162 -5.36 -12.18 9.29
CA LEU A 162 -5.09 -11.11 10.25
C LEU A 162 -5.27 -11.56 11.72
N ARG A 163 -6.16 -12.52 11.98
CA ARG A 163 -6.35 -13.11 13.32
C ARG A 163 -5.27 -14.14 13.65
N GLU A 164 -4.82 -14.90 12.66
CA GLU A 164 -3.85 -15.99 12.82
C GLU A 164 -2.39 -15.54 12.76
N ALA A 165 -2.10 -14.34 12.25
CA ALA A 165 -0.75 -13.81 12.16
C ALA A 165 -0.15 -13.53 13.55
N THR A 166 0.46 -14.55 14.16
CA THR A 166 1.04 -14.48 15.51
C THR A 166 2.32 -13.66 15.62
N ASP A 167 3.02 -13.39 14.51
CA ASP A 167 4.39 -12.87 14.56
C ASP A 167 4.56 -11.44 14.00
N SER A 168 3.54 -10.86 13.35
CA SER A 168 3.67 -9.51 12.78
C SER A 168 3.05 -8.46 13.72
N GLY A 169 3.87 -7.51 14.21
CA GLY A 169 3.42 -6.45 15.12
C GLY A 169 2.30 -5.57 14.57
N PHE A 170 2.16 -5.50 13.24
CA PHE A 170 1.05 -4.82 12.58
C PHE A 170 -0.27 -5.60 12.65
N ALA A 171 -0.27 -6.92 12.46
CA ALA A 171 -1.48 -7.76 12.60
C ALA A 171 -2.05 -7.72 14.02
N HIS A 172 -1.17 -7.65 15.02
CA HIS A 172 -1.53 -7.49 16.43
C HIS A 172 -1.82 -6.05 16.84
N SER A 173 -1.61 -5.08 15.94
CA SER A 173 -1.82 -3.70 16.31
C SER A 173 -3.28 -3.43 16.61
N HIS A 174 -3.51 -2.61 17.63
CA HIS A 174 -4.83 -2.12 17.98
C HIS A 174 -5.53 -1.45 16.79
N LEU A 175 -4.78 -0.91 15.82
CA LEU A 175 -5.34 -0.32 14.60
C LEU A 175 -6.21 -1.31 13.80
N LEU A 176 -5.81 -2.58 13.73
CA LEU A 176 -6.57 -3.61 13.03
C LEU A 176 -7.60 -4.28 13.94
N GLN A 177 -7.26 -4.52 15.21
CA GLN A 177 -8.15 -5.19 16.16
C GLN A 177 -9.37 -4.35 16.55
N GLU A 178 -9.20 -3.02 16.63
CA GLU A 178 -10.26 -2.09 17.03
C GLU A 178 -10.99 -1.46 15.82
N ASN A 179 -10.81 -2.03 14.61
CA ASN A 179 -11.44 -1.55 13.37
C ASN A 179 -11.22 -0.05 13.10
N LEU A 180 -10.02 0.46 13.40
CA LEU A 180 -9.69 1.87 13.17
C LEU A 180 -9.42 2.16 11.69
N ILE A 181 -9.05 1.13 10.91
CA ILE A 181 -8.99 1.18 9.44
C ILE A 181 -10.40 1.21 8.84
N ASP A 182 -10.68 2.23 8.02
CA ASP A 182 -11.98 2.39 7.35
C ASP A 182 -12.17 1.43 6.18
N PHE A 183 -11.13 1.27 5.36
CA PHE A 183 -11.20 0.44 4.16
C PHE A 183 -9.91 -0.36 3.97
N PHE A 184 -10.10 -1.64 3.69
CA PHE A 184 -9.08 -2.55 3.19
C PHE A 184 -9.16 -2.54 1.67
N VAL A 185 -8.07 -2.16 1.00
CA VAL A 185 -7.98 -2.08 -0.45
C VAL A 185 -7.04 -3.17 -0.94
N PRO A 186 -7.57 -4.28 -1.51
CA PRO A 186 -6.76 -5.40 -1.95
C PRO A 186 -6.09 -5.13 -3.30
N PHE A 187 -4.83 -5.52 -3.41
CA PHE A 187 -4.04 -5.48 -4.64
C PHE A 187 -3.71 -6.90 -5.08
N LEU A 188 -4.50 -7.40 -6.02
CA LEU A 188 -4.39 -8.73 -6.59
C LEU A 188 -3.08 -8.92 -7.40
N PRO A 189 -2.55 -10.14 -7.53
CA PRO A 189 -1.31 -10.42 -8.26
C PRO A 189 -1.42 -10.03 -9.73
N LEU A 190 -0.31 -9.65 -10.37
CA LEU A 190 -0.32 -9.26 -11.78
C LEU A 190 -0.06 -10.47 -12.68
N GLU A 191 -0.97 -10.70 -13.62
CA GLU A 191 -0.84 -11.71 -14.68
C GLU A 191 0.11 -11.25 -15.80
N TYR A 192 0.47 -12.18 -16.68
CA TYR A 192 1.38 -11.96 -17.81
C TYR A 192 1.06 -10.69 -18.62
N HIS A 193 -0.21 -10.54 -19.04
CA HIS A 193 -0.64 -9.38 -19.83
C HIS A 193 -0.45 -8.06 -19.08
N HIS A 194 -0.74 -8.01 -17.77
CA HIS A 194 -0.53 -6.81 -16.96
C HIS A 194 0.96 -6.41 -16.90
N VAL A 195 1.86 -7.39 -16.77
CA VAL A 195 3.30 -7.13 -16.78
C VAL A 195 3.73 -6.59 -18.14
N LYS A 196 3.21 -7.13 -19.25
CA LYS A 196 3.49 -6.62 -20.60
C LYS A 196 3.09 -5.15 -20.75
N LEU A 197 1.93 -4.75 -20.20
CA LEU A 197 1.52 -3.35 -20.15
C LEU A 197 2.51 -2.48 -19.34
N CYS A 198 2.96 -2.96 -18.17
CA CYS A 198 3.99 -2.25 -17.41
C CYS A 198 5.31 -2.09 -18.18
N VAL A 199 5.73 -3.11 -18.94
CA VAL A 199 6.93 -3.04 -19.78
C VAL A 199 6.76 -1.95 -20.83
N ARG A 200 5.63 -1.97 -21.55
CA ARG A 200 5.30 -0.96 -22.55
C ARG A 200 5.37 0.45 -21.97
N ASP A 201 4.72 0.66 -20.83
CA ASP A 201 4.68 1.96 -20.17
C ASP A 201 6.07 2.39 -19.66
N ALA A 202 6.94 1.43 -19.28
CA ALA A 202 8.32 1.71 -18.90
C ALA A 202 9.21 2.16 -20.08
N PHE A 203 8.99 1.61 -21.28
CA PHE A 203 9.64 2.11 -22.51
C PHE A 203 9.15 3.54 -22.83
N LEU A 204 7.83 3.76 -22.81
CA LEU A 204 7.23 5.06 -23.08
C LEU A 204 7.68 6.15 -22.10
N ALA A 205 7.77 5.82 -20.79
CA ALA A 205 8.23 6.75 -19.76
C ALA A 205 9.67 7.25 -19.98
N ARG A 206 10.47 6.51 -20.75
CA ARG A 206 11.85 6.88 -21.12
C ARG A 206 11.97 7.37 -22.56
N SER A 207 10.84 7.58 -23.26
CA SER A 207 10.81 7.94 -24.68
C SER A 207 11.61 6.97 -25.57
N LEU A 208 11.61 5.68 -25.21
CA LEU A 208 12.30 4.65 -25.96
C LEU A 208 11.34 3.97 -26.95
N PRO A 209 11.78 3.69 -28.19
CA PRO A 209 11.00 2.86 -29.10
C PRO A 209 10.94 1.42 -28.57
N TYR A 210 9.86 0.70 -28.88
CA TYR A 210 9.70 -0.71 -28.57
C TYR A 210 8.96 -1.42 -29.71
N THR A 211 9.17 -2.74 -29.78
CA THR A 211 8.38 -3.66 -30.62
C THR A 211 7.67 -4.66 -29.73
N GLU A 212 6.63 -5.33 -30.24
CA GLU A 212 5.94 -6.38 -29.49
C GLU A 212 6.90 -7.50 -29.04
N ASP A 213 7.88 -7.88 -29.88
CA ASP A 213 8.88 -8.90 -29.55
C ASP A 213 9.78 -8.46 -28.38
N MET A 214 10.19 -7.18 -28.34
CA MET A 214 10.97 -6.65 -27.22
C MET A 214 10.16 -6.69 -25.92
N LEU A 215 8.87 -6.36 -25.97
CA LEU A 215 7.99 -6.45 -24.79
C LEU A 215 7.91 -7.89 -24.30
N GLU A 216 7.66 -8.84 -25.20
CA GLU A 216 7.61 -10.28 -24.90
C GLU A 216 8.91 -10.79 -24.29
N GLU A 217 10.06 -10.39 -24.83
CA GLU A 217 11.36 -10.80 -24.31
C GLU A 217 11.57 -10.30 -22.87
N VAL A 218 11.23 -9.04 -22.58
CA VAL A 218 11.31 -8.51 -21.22
C VAL A 218 10.40 -9.25 -20.26
N VAL A 219 9.16 -9.55 -20.66
CA VAL A 219 8.23 -10.32 -19.82
C VAL A 219 8.74 -11.74 -19.60
N ARG A 220 9.30 -12.42 -20.62
CA ARG A 220 9.88 -13.77 -20.48
C ARG A 220 11.05 -13.84 -19.50
N MET A 221 11.79 -12.76 -19.31
CA MET A 221 12.83 -12.72 -18.28
C MET A 221 12.26 -12.69 -16.86
N MET A 222 10.99 -12.34 -16.67
CA MET A 222 10.32 -12.27 -15.37
C MET A 222 10.05 -13.68 -14.81
N VAL A 223 9.97 -13.76 -13.48
CA VAL A 223 9.60 -15.00 -12.80
C VAL A 223 8.09 -15.03 -12.58
N PHE A 224 7.45 -16.11 -13.04
CA PHE A 224 6.02 -16.35 -12.85
C PHE A 224 5.78 -17.55 -11.93
N ILE A 225 4.72 -17.46 -11.13
CA ILE A 225 4.29 -18.42 -10.12
C ILE A 225 2.78 -18.70 -10.25
N PRO A 226 2.29 -19.85 -9.77
CA PRO A 226 3.06 -21.06 -9.42
C PRO A 226 3.87 -21.63 -10.61
N LYS A 227 4.78 -22.58 -10.38
CA LYS A 227 5.77 -23.03 -11.39
C LYS A 227 5.12 -23.75 -12.57
N GLU A 228 4.00 -24.43 -12.30
CA GLU A 228 3.27 -25.27 -13.22
C GLU A 228 2.43 -24.40 -14.17
N GLU A 229 1.62 -23.50 -13.62
CA GLU A 229 0.72 -22.62 -14.39
C GLU A 229 1.40 -21.34 -14.91
N LYS A 230 2.48 -20.87 -14.26
CA LYS A 230 3.20 -19.62 -14.59
C LYS A 230 2.28 -18.41 -14.83
N LEU A 231 1.29 -18.26 -13.95
CA LEU A 231 0.20 -17.30 -14.14
C LEU A 231 0.53 -15.89 -13.65
N PHE A 232 1.07 -15.77 -12.44
CA PHE A 232 1.26 -14.50 -11.75
C PHE A 232 2.74 -14.13 -11.64
N SER A 233 3.06 -12.86 -11.82
CA SER A 233 4.43 -12.38 -11.62
C SER A 233 4.82 -12.40 -10.14
N ALA A 234 5.94 -13.07 -9.82
CA ALA A 234 6.46 -13.18 -8.47
C ALA A 234 6.83 -11.83 -7.84
N GLN A 235 7.09 -10.80 -8.65
CA GLN A 235 7.48 -9.45 -8.21
C GLN A 235 6.59 -8.35 -8.80
N GLY A 236 5.44 -8.71 -9.39
CA GLY A 236 4.62 -7.77 -10.16
C GLY A 236 5.47 -7.01 -11.19
N CYS A 237 5.32 -5.68 -11.24
CA CYS A 237 6.08 -4.83 -12.16
C CYS A 237 7.37 -4.23 -11.54
N LYS A 238 7.77 -4.65 -10.33
CA LYS A 238 8.85 -3.99 -9.57
C LYS A 238 10.21 -4.01 -10.29
N SER A 239 10.54 -5.09 -10.99
CA SER A 239 11.84 -5.25 -11.68
C SER A 239 11.82 -4.89 -13.16
N VAL A 240 10.68 -4.47 -13.72
CA VAL A 240 10.53 -4.14 -15.14
C VAL A 240 11.52 -3.05 -15.58
N SER A 241 11.59 -1.94 -14.83
CA SER A 241 12.47 -0.81 -15.16
C SER A 241 13.96 -1.16 -15.17
N HIS A 242 14.37 -2.20 -14.42
CA HIS A 242 15.76 -2.69 -14.46
C HIS A 242 15.99 -3.57 -15.69
N ARG A 243 15.00 -4.39 -16.07
CA ARG A 243 15.12 -5.32 -17.20
C ARG A 243 15.16 -4.64 -18.55
N ILE A 244 14.44 -3.53 -18.71
CA ILE A 244 14.53 -2.74 -19.95
C ILE A 244 15.92 -2.14 -20.18
N ASN A 245 16.79 -2.06 -19.15
CA ASN A 245 18.16 -1.59 -19.32
C ASN A 245 19.01 -2.51 -20.21
N TYR A 246 18.66 -3.79 -20.34
CA TYR A 246 19.36 -4.72 -21.23
C TYR A 246 19.09 -4.46 -22.72
N PHE A 247 18.11 -3.61 -23.04
CA PHE A 247 17.72 -3.22 -24.39
C PHE A 247 18.16 -1.80 -24.73
N LEU A 248 18.86 -1.14 -23.80
CA LEU A 248 19.48 0.15 -24.05
C LEU A 248 20.83 -0.07 -24.76
N PRO A 249 21.17 0.79 -25.73
CA PRO A 249 22.49 0.78 -26.38
C PRO A 249 23.62 1.14 -25.40
#